data_AF-A0A2K3J6P4-F1
#
_entry.id   AF-A0A2K3J6P4-F1
#
_cell.length_a   1.000
_cell.length_b   1.000
_cell.length_c   1.000
_cell.angle_alpha   90.00
_cell.angle_beta   90.00
_cell.angle_gamma   90.00
#
_symmetry.space_group_name_H-M   'P 1'
#
loop_
_entity.id
_entity.type
_entity.pdbx_description
1 polymer ?
#
loop_
_entity_poly.entity_id
_entity_poly.type
_entity_poly.pdbx_seq_one_letter_code
_entity_poly.pdbx_strand_id
1 'polypeptide(L)'
;MRKKIIGIFIITLLTISATTTIATNINKNNYSKLKTIEPLDVPNGWLEGADQYQIENISYGFVIQPSFPCAQEFKPSKETLTAVALPFFKFGDPPSGTTITVWIRDELNGNDLATASIDTDNWRFKLNKGTWALFDFDDIETTPEESYYIVCSADKGTFDPEDSNNTNTFCWFFDVSNKYDRGIAFQSNDSGQTWPDLENPFDDPEYVECDFTFITYFQKPPKNKSTDINLFLQKIVQRFPILEKILKQII
;
A
#
# COMPACT_ATOMS: atom_id res chain seq x y z
N MET A 1 -1.89 43.35 65.45
CA MET A 1 -2.99 42.50 64.97
C MET A 1 -3.00 42.60 63.44
N ARG A 2 -2.17 41.95 62.62
CA ARG A 2 -1.93 40.50 62.39
C ARG A 2 -3.21 39.66 62.57
N LYS A 3 -3.79 39.23 61.44
CA LYS A 3 -4.86 38.23 61.22
C LYS A 3 -6.04 38.76 60.37
N LYS A 4 -5.83 39.21 59.11
CA LYS A 4 -6.92 39.36 58.11
C LYS A 4 -6.46 39.23 56.63
N ILE A 5 -5.42 38.44 56.31
CA ILE A 5 -4.99 38.20 54.91
C ILE A 5 -4.65 36.72 54.69
N ILE A 6 -5.57 35.81 55.05
CA ILE A 6 -5.42 34.36 54.76
C ILE A 6 -6.67 33.78 54.06
N GLY A 7 -7.73 34.58 53.86
CA GLY A 7 -9.02 34.09 53.37
C GLY A 7 -9.29 34.19 51.86
N ILE A 8 -8.31 34.61 51.03
CA ILE A 8 -8.55 34.85 49.58
C ILE A 8 -7.60 34.03 48.68
N PHE A 9 -6.61 33.31 49.23
CA PHE A 9 -5.70 32.49 48.42
C PHE A 9 -6.11 31.01 48.26
N ILE A 10 -7.23 30.59 48.87
CA ILE A 10 -7.71 29.20 48.78
C ILE A 10 -8.79 29.02 47.70
N ILE A 11 -9.38 30.10 47.17
CA ILE A 11 -10.44 30.02 46.14
C ILE A 11 -9.86 30.11 44.71
N THR A 12 -8.64 30.63 44.54
CA THR A 12 -7.96 30.70 43.22
C THR A 12 -6.96 29.55 43.00
N LEU A 13 -7.07 28.45 43.77
CA LEU A 13 -6.24 27.24 43.63
C LEU A 13 -7.09 25.98 43.39
N LEU A 14 -8.33 26.16 42.91
CA LEU A 14 -9.25 25.08 42.51
C LEU A 14 -9.84 25.31 41.11
N THR A 15 -9.14 26.11 40.29
CA THR A 15 -9.30 26.17 38.83
C THR A 15 -8.06 25.62 38.13
N ILE A 16 -7.31 24.74 38.80
CA ILE A 16 -6.38 23.84 38.14
C ILE A 16 -7.25 22.83 37.41
N SER A 17 -7.58 23.19 36.16
CA SER A 17 -7.68 22.27 35.04
C SER A 17 -8.15 20.87 35.45
N ALA A 18 -9.47 20.73 35.61
CA ALA A 18 -10.10 19.57 35.04
C ALA A 18 -9.88 19.67 33.51
N THR A 19 -8.65 19.42 33.06
CA THR A 19 -8.50 18.66 31.83
C THR A 19 -9.20 17.37 32.18
N THR A 20 -10.47 17.28 31.78
CA THR A 20 -10.93 16.02 31.24
C THR A 20 -9.86 15.64 30.23
N THR A 21 -8.90 14.84 30.67
CA THR A 21 -8.33 13.83 29.81
C THR A 21 -9.55 13.05 29.38
N ILE A 22 -10.23 13.53 28.34
CA ILE A 22 -10.90 12.67 27.41
C ILE A 22 -9.72 11.86 26.91
N ALA A 23 -9.37 10.82 27.66
CA ALA A 23 -8.90 9.61 27.05
C ALA A 23 -10.06 9.29 26.13
N THR A 24 -9.98 9.82 24.91
CA THR A 24 -10.60 9.18 23.78
C THR A 24 -10.04 7.78 23.90
N ASN A 25 -10.84 6.88 24.46
CA ASN A 25 -10.93 5.54 23.96
C ASN A 25 -11.28 5.72 22.48
N ILE A 26 -10.29 6.13 21.68
CA ILE A 26 -10.27 5.83 20.27
C ILE A 26 -10.39 4.33 20.28
N ASN A 27 -11.49 3.87 19.73
CA ASN A 27 -11.87 2.48 19.68
C ASN A 27 -10.61 1.66 19.36
N LYS A 28 -10.15 0.90 20.35
CA LYS A 28 -9.21 -0.18 20.12
C LYS A 28 -9.89 -1.12 19.13
N ASN A 29 -9.15 -1.55 18.12
CA ASN A 29 -9.60 -2.34 16.96
C ASN A 29 -10.20 -1.43 15.86
N ASN A 30 -9.71 -1.42 14.62
CA ASN A 30 -9.23 -2.54 13.86
C ASN A 30 -8.23 -2.08 12.80
N TYR A 31 -7.06 -2.72 12.77
CA TYR A 31 -6.15 -2.55 11.66
C TYR A 31 -6.72 -3.23 10.42
N SER A 32 -6.47 -2.62 9.28
CA SER A 32 -6.98 -2.98 7.96
C SER A 32 -6.25 -4.16 7.34
N LYS A 33 -6.07 -5.22 8.13
CA LYS A 33 -5.23 -6.37 7.77
C LYS A 33 -6.11 -7.53 7.35
N LEU A 34 -5.86 -8.03 6.16
CA LEU A 34 -6.67 -9.08 5.55
C LEU A 34 -5.77 -10.20 5.06
N LYS A 35 -6.20 -11.45 5.22
CA LYS A 35 -5.38 -12.64 4.96
C LYS A 35 -5.63 -13.20 3.56
N THR A 36 -4.58 -13.64 2.89
CA THR A 36 -4.63 -14.44 1.64
C THR A 36 -4.47 -15.93 1.90
N ILE A 37 -4.86 -16.74 0.91
CA ILE A 37 -4.86 -18.21 1.03
C ILE A 37 -3.68 -18.85 0.28
N GLU A 38 -3.03 -18.13 -0.64
CA GLU A 38 -1.98 -18.66 -1.51
C GLU A 38 -0.66 -17.88 -1.39
N PRO A 39 0.49 -18.57 -1.49
CA PRO A 39 1.80 -17.93 -1.57
C PRO A 39 1.89 -17.06 -2.84
N LEU A 40 2.57 -15.93 -2.70
CA LEU A 40 2.80 -14.97 -3.77
C LEU A 40 4.20 -15.18 -4.34
N ASP A 41 4.28 -15.78 -5.53
CA ASP A 41 5.54 -15.91 -6.26
C ASP A 41 5.80 -14.67 -7.13
N VAL A 42 7.06 -14.20 -7.14
CA VAL A 42 7.53 -13.18 -8.08
C VAL A 42 7.54 -13.77 -9.50
N PRO A 43 6.95 -13.12 -10.51
CA PRO A 43 6.95 -13.66 -11.86
C PRO A 43 8.38 -13.81 -12.41
N ASN A 44 8.63 -14.90 -13.15
CA ASN A 44 9.94 -15.17 -13.72
C ASN A 44 10.47 -13.98 -14.53
N GLY A 45 11.72 -13.57 -14.27
CA GLY A 45 12.40 -12.48 -14.95
C GLY A 45 12.10 -11.08 -14.40
N TRP A 46 11.18 -10.91 -13.44
CA TRP A 46 10.87 -9.59 -12.87
C TRP A 46 11.98 -9.05 -11.96
N LEU A 47 12.97 -9.85 -11.57
CA LEU A 47 14.15 -9.34 -10.87
C LEU A 47 15.26 -8.87 -11.83
N GLU A 48 15.11 -9.08 -13.14
CA GLU A 48 16.05 -8.53 -14.13
C GLU A 48 15.82 -7.02 -14.26
N GLY A 49 16.86 -6.22 -14.01
CA GLY A 49 16.78 -4.76 -14.00
C GLY A 49 16.20 -4.14 -12.73
N ALA A 50 15.95 -4.96 -11.69
CA ALA A 50 15.52 -4.48 -10.39
C ALA A 50 16.67 -3.77 -9.64
N ASP A 51 16.35 -2.68 -8.93
CA ASP A 51 17.27 -1.95 -8.06
C ASP A 51 17.10 -2.40 -6.59
N GLN A 52 15.94 -2.11 -6.00
CA GLN A 52 15.59 -2.46 -4.62
C GLN A 52 14.36 -3.37 -4.59
N TYR A 53 14.27 -4.27 -3.61
CA TYR A 53 13.09 -5.12 -3.45
C TYR A 53 12.97 -5.72 -2.05
N GLN A 54 11.71 -5.98 -1.68
CA GLN A 54 11.28 -6.82 -0.58
C GLN A 54 10.18 -7.72 -1.16
N ILE A 55 10.36 -9.04 -1.13
CA ILE A 55 9.45 -9.99 -1.82
C ILE A 55 8.83 -11.04 -0.89
N GLU A 56 9.29 -11.11 0.36
CA GLU A 56 8.70 -11.98 1.37
C GLU A 56 7.36 -11.39 1.83
N ASN A 57 6.43 -12.23 2.29
CA ASN A 57 5.18 -11.76 2.86
C ASN A 57 4.61 -12.83 3.78
N ILE A 58 3.84 -12.39 4.77
CA ILE A 58 3.14 -13.30 5.71
C ILE A 58 1.75 -13.70 5.21
N SER A 59 1.44 -13.52 3.92
CA SER A 59 0.08 -13.72 3.36
C SER A 59 -0.97 -12.79 4.00
N TYR A 60 -0.56 -11.60 4.43
CA TYR A 60 -1.45 -10.52 4.84
C TYR A 60 -1.19 -9.28 4.00
N GLY A 61 -2.17 -8.39 3.93
CA GLY A 61 -2.00 -7.06 3.35
C GLY A 61 -2.74 -5.99 4.14
N PHE A 62 -2.24 -4.76 4.07
CA PHE A 62 -2.96 -3.58 4.53
C PHE A 62 -3.92 -3.11 3.45
N VAL A 63 -5.12 -2.66 3.83
CA VAL A 63 -6.03 -2.06 2.85
C VAL A 63 -5.43 -0.80 2.26
N ILE A 64 -5.68 -0.62 0.97
CA ILE A 64 -5.41 0.60 0.24
C ILE A 64 -6.74 1.16 -0.26
N GLN A 65 -7.11 2.35 0.22
CA GLN A 65 -8.32 3.07 -0.19
C GLN A 65 -8.11 4.56 0.12
N PRO A 66 -9.02 5.48 -0.27
CA PRO A 66 -8.75 6.91 -0.20
C PRO A 66 -8.33 7.41 1.19
N SER A 67 -8.94 6.86 2.25
CA SER A 67 -8.64 7.24 3.63
C SER A 67 -7.41 6.54 4.22
N PHE A 68 -6.93 5.47 3.58
CA PHE A 68 -5.83 4.63 4.07
C PHE A 68 -4.76 4.42 2.99
N PRO A 69 -4.12 5.47 2.47
CA PRO A 69 -2.97 5.28 1.60
C PRO A 69 -1.81 4.72 2.42
N CYS A 70 -1.03 3.84 1.80
CA CYS A 70 0.14 3.21 2.38
C CYS A 70 1.40 3.72 1.69
N ALA A 71 2.53 3.72 2.38
CA ALA A 71 3.81 4.11 1.80
C ALA A 71 4.95 3.20 2.26
N GLN A 72 5.93 3.01 1.39
CA GLN A 72 7.18 2.32 1.69
C GLN A 72 8.35 3.23 1.34
N GLU A 73 9.21 3.54 2.30
CA GLU A 73 10.49 4.18 2.03
C GLU A 73 11.45 3.19 1.37
N PHE A 74 12.26 3.68 0.45
CA PHE A 74 13.37 2.97 -0.17
C PHE A 74 14.53 3.91 -0.47
N LYS A 75 15.73 3.34 -0.62
CA LYS A 75 16.96 4.05 -0.94
C LYS A 75 17.54 3.50 -2.24
N PRO A 76 17.38 4.21 -3.37
CA PRO A 76 17.91 3.77 -4.66
C PRO A 76 19.41 3.50 -4.58
N SER A 77 19.90 2.51 -5.35
CA SER A 77 21.35 2.33 -5.57
C SER A 77 21.81 2.84 -6.94
N LYS A 78 20.85 3.34 -7.72
CA LYS A 78 21.02 3.82 -9.11
C LYS A 78 20.50 5.24 -9.22
N GLU A 79 20.94 5.93 -10.26
CA GLU A 79 20.58 7.34 -10.53
C GLU A 79 19.26 7.47 -11.30
N THR A 80 18.59 6.36 -11.62
CA THR A 80 17.37 6.35 -12.42
C THR A 80 16.39 5.33 -11.88
N LEU A 81 15.12 5.74 -11.78
CA LEU A 81 13.98 4.88 -11.50
C LEU A 81 13.01 4.91 -12.69
N THR A 82 12.63 3.74 -13.17
CA THR A 82 11.86 3.56 -14.42
C THR A 82 10.48 2.96 -14.20
N ALA A 83 10.32 2.19 -13.14
CA ALA A 83 9.06 1.55 -12.79
C ALA A 83 9.09 1.05 -11.34
N VAL A 84 7.91 0.69 -10.83
CA VAL A 84 7.80 -0.15 -9.64
C VAL A 84 6.81 -1.29 -9.88
N ALA A 85 7.01 -2.41 -9.21
CA ALA A 85 6.07 -3.50 -9.18
C ALA A 85 5.59 -3.74 -7.75
N LEU A 86 4.28 -3.81 -7.57
CA LEU A 86 3.63 -4.01 -6.28
C LEU A 86 2.64 -5.17 -6.37
N PRO A 87 2.61 -6.09 -5.40
CA PRO A 87 1.61 -7.13 -5.37
C PRO A 87 0.38 -6.72 -4.57
N PHE A 88 -0.79 -7.06 -5.11
CA PHE A 88 -2.07 -6.83 -4.44
C PHE A 88 -2.97 -8.06 -4.50
N PHE A 89 -3.95 -8.11 -3.61
CA PHE A 89 -5.10 -9.01 -3.73
C PHE A 89 -6.40 -8.24 -3.50
N LYS A 90 -7.50 -8.79 -4.01
CA LYS A 90 -8.85 -8.32 -3.68
C LYS A 90 -9.28 -8.92 -2.35
N PHE A 91 -9.86 -8.10 -1.50
CA PHE A 91 -10.65 -8.55 -0.36
C PHE A 91 -12.10 -8.11 -0.52
N GLY A 92 -13.03 -9.04 -0.30
CA GLY A 92 -14.43 -8.84 -0.67
C GLY A 92 -14.60 -8.63 -2.18
N ASP A 93 -15.54 -7.79 -2.56
CA ASP A 93 -15.80 -7.41 -3.96
C ASP A 93 -15.63 -5.90 -4.15
N PRO A 94 -14.39 -5.40 -4.37
CA PRO A 94 -14.14 -3.97 -4.53
C PRO A 94 -14.95 -3.36 -5.68
N PRO A 95 -15.37 -2.08 -5.60
CA PRO A 95 -16.19 -1.47 -6.63
C PRO A 95 -15.59 -1.56 -8.04
N SER A 96 -16.42 -1.78 -9.06
CA SER A 96 -15.95 -1.76 -10.45
C SER A 96 -15.41 -0.38 -10.87
N GLY A 97 -14.47 -0.38 -11.80
CA GLY A 97 -13.71 0.80 -12.22
C GLY A 97 -12.88 1.40 -11.10
N THR A 98 -12.47 0.62 -10.10
CA THR A 98 -11.47 1.05 -9.11
C THR A 98 -10.12 1.18 -9.79
N THR A 99 -9.42 2.27 -9.49
CA THR A 99 -8.07 2.57 -9.95
C THR A 99 -7.12 2.50 -8.77
N ILE A 100 -6.05 1.73 -8.90
CA ILE A 100 -4.92 1.79 -7.96
C ILE A 100 -3.89 2.74 -8.55
N THR A 101 -3.46 3.72 -7.77
CA THR A 101 -2.45 4.70 -8.16
C THR A 101 -1.25 4.59 -7.25
N VAL A 102 -0.08 4.67 -7.88
CA VAL A 102 1.22 4.76 -7.21
C VAL A 102 1.84 6.10 -7.53
N TRP A 103 2.41 6.72 -6.50
CA TRP A 103 3.21 7.94 -6.59
C TRP A 103 4.61 7.67 -6.07
N ILE A 104 5.60 8.26 -6.71
CA ILE A 104 6.98 8.32 -6.20
C ILE A 104 7.23 9.71 -5.66
N ARG A 105 7.75 9.81 -4.43
CA ARG A 105 8.07 11.08 -3.77
C ARG A 105 9.46 11.04 -3.14
N ASP A 106 10.10 12.20 -3.02
CA ASP A 106 11.32 12.41 -2.21
C ASP A 106 10.99 12.80 -0.77
N GLU A 107 9.76 13.25 -0.50
CA GLU A 107 9.21 13.48 0.84
C GLU A 107 7.78 12.90 0.93
N LEU A 108 7.40 12.27 2.05
CA LEU A 108 6.06 11.66 2.21
C LEU A 108 4.90 12.62 1.90
N ASN A 109 5.02 13.88 2.35
CA ASN A 109 4.05 14.95 2.13
C ASN A 109 4.47 15.91 0.99
N GLY A 110 5.48 15.53 0.21
CA GLY A 110 6.01 16.29 -0.90
C GLY A 110 5.19 16.17 -2.19
N ASN A 111 5.73 16.73 -3.26
CA ASN A 111 5.14 16.61 -4.59
C ASN A 111 5.43 15.22 -5.17
N ASP A 112 4.55 14.79 -6.09
CA ASP A 112 4.77 13.57 -6.84
C ASP A 112 5.86 13.79 -7.92
N LEU A 113 6.95 13.03 -7.84
CA LEU A 113 8.00 12.99 -8.86
C LEU A 113 7.56 12.18 -10.08
N ALA A 114 6.82 11.10 -9.83
CA ALA A 114 6.21 10.25 -10.84
C ALA A 114 4.88 9.69 -10.35
N THR A 115 3.98 9.41 -11.29
CA THR A 115 2.66 8.84 -11.01
C THR A 115 2.31 7.80 -12.06
N ALA A 116 1.77 6.67 -11.63
CA ALA A 116 1.23 5.65 -12.51
C ALA A 116 -0.02 5.02 -11.91
N SER A 117 -0.96 4.62 -12.75
CA SER A 117 -2.23 4.05 -12.32
C SER A 117 -2.60 2.83 -13.15
N ILE A 118 -3.30 1.89 -12.53
CA ILE A 118 -3.89 0.73 -13.21
C ILE A 118 -5.40 0.70 -12.97
N ASP A 119 -6.14 0.37 -14.02
CA ASP A 119 -7.54 -0.01 -13.92
C ASP A 119 -7.64 -1.46 -13.47
N THR A 120 -8.23 -1.67 -12.29
CA THR A 120 -8.29 -2.98 -11.64
C THR A 120 -9.21 -3.97 -12.37
N ASP A 121 -10.17 -3.50 -13.17
CA ASP A 121 -11.04 -4.36 -13.99
C ASP A 121 -10.25 -5.02 -15.12
N ASN A 122 -9.23 -4.34 -15.65
CA ASN A 122 -8.37 -4.84 -16.72
C ASN A 122 -7.21 -5.72 -16.22
N TRP A 123 -6.76 -5.52 -14.96
CA TRP A 123 -5.60 -6.22 -14.40
C TRP A 123 -5.90 -7.63 -13.86
N ARG A 124 -7.18 -8.00 -13.73
CA ARG A 124 -7.65 -9.35 -13.31
C ARG A 124 -7.13 -9.81 -11.94
N PHE A 125 -7.11 -8.91 -10.97
CA PHE A 125 -6.90 -9.32 -9.58
C PHE A 125 -7.94 -10.36 -9.14
N LYS A 126 -7.48 -11.34 -8.37
CA LYS A 126 -8.29 -12.45 -7.87
C LYS A 126 -8.59 -12.25 -6.39
N LEU A 127 -9.75 -12.76 -5.97
CA LEU A 127 -10.14 -12.77 -4.56
C LEU A 127 -9.13 -13.58 -3.74
N ASN A 128 -8.58 -12.97 -2.69
CA ASN A 128 -7.65 -13.58 -1.72
C ASN A 128 -6.41 -14.25 -2.35
N LYS A 129 -6.05 -13.83 -3.56
CA LYS A 129 -4.89 -14.33 -4.30
C LYS A 129 -4.08 -13.16 -4.82
N GLY A 130 -2.80 -13.17 -4.46
CA GLY A 130 -1.89 -12.11 -4.84
C GLY A 130 -1.58 -12.10 -6.33
N THR A 131 -1.52 -10.89 -6.88
CA THR A 131 -1.16 -10.60 -8.26
C THR A 131 -0.20 -9.42 -8.26
N TRP A 132 0.98 -9.61 -8.84
CA TRP A 132 1.92 -8.52 -9.09
C TRP A 132 1.38 -7.58 -10.17
N ALA A 133 1.49 -6.28 -9.91
CA ALA A 133 1.15 -5.22 -10.83
C ALA A 133 2.37 -4.36 -11.13
N LEU A 134 2.62 -4.08 -12.41
CA LEU A 134 3.71 -3.22 -12.86
C LEU A 134 3.16 -1.82 -13.14
N PHE A 135 3.77 -0.83 -12.51
CA PHE A 135 3.51 0.60 -12.70
C PHE A 135 4.69 1.20 -13.44
N ASP A 136 4.53 1.35 -14.77
CA ASP A 136 5.49 2.01 -15.65
C ASP A 136 5.15 3.51 -15.71
N PHE A 137 6.16 4.35 -15.53
CA PHE A 137 6.06 5.81 -15.59
C PHE A 137 7.23 6.38 -16.40
N ASP A 138 7.24 7.68 -16.64
CA ASP A 138 8.39 8.35 -17.25
C ASP A 138 9.59 8.26 -16.30
N ASP A 139 10.75 7.87 -16.83
CA ASP A 139 11.96 7.68 -16.05
C ASP A 139 12.29 8.96 -15.25
N ILE A 140 12.57 8.80 -13.95
CA ILE A 140 12.97 9.91 -13.07
C ILE A 140 14.42 9.74 -12.63
N GLU A 141 15.10 10.88 -12.45
CA GLU A 141 16.41 10.92 -11.82
C GLU A 141 16.25 10.71 -10.30
N THR A 142 17.16 9.92 -9.74
CA THR A 142 17.24 9.67 -8.30
C THR A 142 18.67 9.89 -7.82
N THR A 143 18.84 10.20 -6.54
CA THR A 143 20.17 10.25 -5.93
C THR A 143 20.39 8.97 -5.13
N PRO A 144 21.44 8.18 -5.42
CA PRO A 144 21.72 6.98 -4.66
C PRO A 144 21.84 7.25 -3.16
N GLU A 145 21.29 6.34 -2.35
CA GLU A 145 21.24 6.37 -0.89
C GLU A 145 20.36 7.46 -0.24
N GLU A 146 19.76 8.36 -1.02
CA GLU A 146 18.73 9.28 -0.51
C GLU A 146 17.38 8.56 -0.34
N SER A 147 16.54 9.07 0.55
CA SER A 147 15.24 8.48 0.85
C SER A 147 14.19 8.89 -0.19
N TYR A 148 13.47 7.90 -0.71
CA TYR A 148 12.31 8.06 -1.58
C TYR A 148 11.16 7.20 -1.06
N TYR A 149 9.94 7.49 -1.50
CA TYR A 149 8.73 6.84 -1.03
C TYR A 149 7.89 6.34 -2.19
N ILE A 150 7.51 5.07 -2.14
CA ILE A 150 6.44 4.50 -2.96
C ILE A 150 5.15 4.69 -2.18
N VAL A 151 4.29 5.61 -2.61
CA VAL A 151 2.97 5.85 -2.01
C VAL A 151 1.92 5.16 -2.87
N CYS A 152 0.98 4.43 -2.27
CA CYS A 152 -0.05 3.69 -2.97
C CYS A 152 -1.44 3.89 -2.37
N SER A 153 -2.45 4.08 -3.21
CA SER A 153 -3.85 4.15 -2.80
C SER A 153 -4.78 3.67 -3.90
N ALA A 154 -5.96 3.20 -3.52
CA ALA A 154 -7.08 3.00 -4.44
C ALA A 154 -8.04 4.19 -4.37
N ASP A 155 -8.63 4.60 -5.49
CA ASP A 155 -9.60 5.70 -5.55
C ASP A 155 -10.97 5.35 -4.94
N LYS A 156 -11.22 4.06 -4.70
CA LYS A 156 -12.45 3.49 -4.17
C LYS A 156 -12.14 2.31 -3.25
N GLY A 157 -13.11 1.96 -2.42
CA GLY A 157 -13.06 0.84 -1.52
C GLY A 157 -13.92 1.11 -0.29
N THR A 158 -14.25 0.04 0.44
CA THR A 158 -14.79 0.15 1.79
C THR A 158 -13.96 -0.70 2.74
N PHE A 159 -13.70 -0.17 3.93
CA PHE A 159 -13.13 -0.91 5.04
C PHE A 159 -14.08 -0.76 6.21
N ASP A 160 -14.63 -1.89 6.65
CA ASP A 160 -15.38 -1.97 7.88
C ASP A 160 -14.53 -2.70 8.92
N PRO A 161 -14.02 -1.97 9.91
CA PRO A 161 -13.16 -2.52 10.94
C PRO A 161 -13.90 -3.58 11.77
N GLU A 162 -15.21 -3.43 12.00
CA GLU A 162 -16.00 -4.29 12.89
C GLU A 162 -16.65 -5.48 12.16
N ASP A 163 -16.85 -5.38 10.84
CA ASP A 163 -17.44 -6.44 10.01
C ASP A 163 -16.66 -6.64 8.70
N SER A 164 -15.76 -7.63 8.70
CA SER A 164 -15.01 -7.99 7.49
C SER A 164 -15.90 -8.32 6.28
N ASN A 165 -17.18 -8.69 6.44
CA ASN A 165 -18.07 -8.94 5.29
C ASN A 165 -18.47 -7.64 4.56
N ASN A 166 -18.31 -6.48 5.20
CA ASN A 166 -18.55 -5.17 4.60
C ASN A 166 -17.26 -4.50 4.07
N THR A 167 -16.13 -5.19 4.16
CA THR A 167 -14.85 -4.73 3.60
C THR A 167 -14.73 -5.19 2.15
N ASN A 168 -14.66 -4.23 1.23
CA ASN A 168 -14.59 -4.43 -0.21
C ASN A 168 -13.50 -3.52 -0.77
N THR A 169 -12.26 -4.00 -0.78
CA THR A 169 -11.09 -3.18 -1.13
C THR A 169 -9.91 -4.01 -1.64
N PHE A 170 -8.84 -3.34 -2.06
CA PHE A 170 -7.57 -3.95 -2.38
C PHE A 170 -6.63 -3.88 -1.19
N CYS A 171 -5.72 -4.84 -1.12
CA CYS A 171 -4.71 -4.90 -0.07
C CYS A 171 -3.31 -5.03 -0.67
N TRP A 172 -2.36 -4.29 -0.10
CA TRP A 172 -0.94 -4.36 -0.43
C TRP A 172 -0.24 -5.29 0.57
N PHE A 173 0.43 -6.32 0.05
CA PHE A 173 1.15 -7.28 0.88
C PHE A 173 2.29 -6.64 1.67
N PHE A 174 2.56 -7.23 2.82
CA PHE A 174 3.68 -6.88 3.68
C PHE A 174 4.23 -8.13 4.39
N ASP A 175 5.39 -7.95 5.00
CA ASP A 175 5.99 -8.86 5.97
C ASP A 175 6.38 -8.09 7.23
N VAL A 176 6.78 -8.78 8.28
CA VAL A 176 7.14 -8.23 9.59
C VAL A 176 8.60 -8.56 9.92
N SER A 177 9.10 -8.01 11.03
CA SER A 177 10.50 -8.21 11.48
C SER A 177 11.53 -7.63 10.53
N ASN A 178 11.26 -6.44 9.98
CA ASN A 178 12.18 -5.64 9.17
C ASN A 178 12.82 -6.44 8.02
N LYS A 179 12.00 -6.87 7.06
CA LYS A 179 12.48 -7.59 5.87
C LYS A 179 13.25 -6.69 4.91
N TYR A 180 13.17 -5.37 5.07
CA TYR A 180 13.83 -4.38 4.25
C TYR A 180 14.49 -3.30 5.12
N ASP A 181 15.75 -3.54 5.49
CA ASP A 181 16.54 -2.70 6.40
C ASP A 181 16.96 -1.32 5.84
N ARG A 182 16.48 -0.96 4.65
CA ARG A 182 16.80 0.29 3.94
C ARG A 182 15.60 1.22 3.79
N GLY A 183 14.57 1.04 4.61
CA GLY A 183 13.41 1.91 4.66
C GLY A 183 12.44 1.50 5.75
N ILE A 184 11.37 2.29 5.88
CA ILE A 184 10.30 2.11 6.84
C ILE A 184 8.96 2.12 6.08
N ALA A 185 8.01 1.33 6.54
CA ALA A 185 6.63 1.37 6.05
C ALA A 185 5.76 2.35 6.85
N PHE A 186 4.79 2.96 6.18
CA PHE A 186 3.86 3.92 6.74
C PHE A 186 2.43 3.62 6.29
N GLN A 187 1.45 3.94 7.14
CA GLN A 187 0.04 3.95 6.74
C GLN A 187 -0.63 5.21 7.28
N SER A 188 -1.20 6.00 6.39
CA SER A 188 -2.03 7.13 6.80
C SER A 188 -3.44 6.66 7.18
N ASN A 189 -4.05 7.33 8.15
CA ASN A 189 -5.46 7.12 8.54
C ASN A 189 -6.33 8.36 8.27
N ASP A 190 -5.78 9.33 7.53
CA ASP A 190 -6.39 10.64 7.29
C ASP A 190 -6.20 11.12 5.85
N SER A 191 -6.17 10.17 4.91
CA SER A 191 -6.00 10.45 3.47
C SER A 191 -4.68 11.13 3.10
N GLY A 192 -3.60 10.76 3.79
CA GLY A 192 -2.23 11.20 3.53
C GLY A 192 -1.82 12.50 4.21
N GLN A 193 -2.55 12.97 5.24
CA GLN A 193 -2.16 14.17 5.99
C GLN A 193 -1.11 13.86 7.06
N THR A 194 -1.19 12.67 7.67
CA THR A 194 -0.21 12.14 8.61
C THR A 194 0.23 10.73 8.22
N TRP A 195 1.48 10.41 8.53
CA TRP A 195 2.14 9.16 8.17
C TRP A 195 2.83 8.56 9.40
N PRO A 196 2.08 7.92 10.30
CA PRO A 196 2.70 7.12 11.36
C PRO A 196 3.50 5.98 10.73
N ASP A 197 4.71 5.77 11.21
CA ASP A 197 5.51 4.59 10.87
C ASP A 197 4.87 3.31 11.40
N LEU A 198 5.24 2.20 10.79
CA LEU A 198 4.86 0.84 11.17
C LEU A 198 6.01 0.08 11.85
N GLU A 199 7.05 0.78 12.34
CA GLU A 199 8.14 0.16 13.09
C GLU A 199 7.63 -0.29 14.47
N ASN A 200 6.84 0.54 15.13
CA ASN A 200 6.26 0.24 16.44
C ASN A 200 4.74 0.37 16.40
N PRO A 201 4.01 -0.64 15.87
CA PRO A 201 2.55 -0.63 15.91
C PRO A 201 2.11 -0.67 17.37
N PHE A 202 1.71 0.49 17.88
CA PHE A 202 1.38 0.78 19.27
C PHE A 202 0.48 -0.26 19.98
N ASP A 203 -0.27 -1.07 19.23
CA ASP A 203 -1.36 -1.91 19.74
C ASP A 203 -1.31 -3.40 19.32
N ASP A 204 -0.37 -3.82 18.47
CA ASP A 204 -0.27 -5.23 18.05
C ASP A 204 1.19 -5.73 17.97
N PRO A 205 1.69 -6.40 19.03
CA PRO A 205 3.07 -6.84 19.10
C PRO A 205 3.44 -7.92 18.07
N GLU A 206 2.46 -8.51 17.37
CA GLU A 206 2.73 -9.50 16.32
C GLU A 206 3.19 -8.86 15.00
N TYR A 207 3.05 -7.54 14.83
CA TYR A 207 3.33 -6.86 13.55
C TYR A 207 4.36 -5.74 13.64
N VAL A 208 5.35 -5.90 14.51
CA VAL A 208 6.47 -4.97 14.68
C VAL A 208 7.34 -4.96 13.41
N GLU A 209 7.83 -3.77 13.03
CA GLU A 209 8.71 -3.58 11.87
C GLU A 209 8.12 -4.16 10.57
N CYS A 210 6.96 -3.64 10.17
CA CYS A 210 6.36 -4.02 8.90
C CYS A 210 7.13 -3.42 7.71
N ASP A 211 7.27 -4.21 6.64
CA ASP A 211 7.73 -3.76 5.32
C ASP A 211 6.77 -4.22 4.23
N PHE A 212 6.35 -3.29 3.38
CA PHE A 212 5.54 -3.61 2.22
C PHE A 212 6.37 -4.35 1.17
N THR A 213 5.69 -5.18 0.39
CA THR A 213 6.29 -5.96 -0.69
C THR A 213 6.39 -5.13 -1.96
N PHE A 214 7.59 -4.99 -2.54
CA PHE A 214 7.82 -4.17 -3.72
C PHE A 214 9.05 -4.59 -4.51
N ILE A 215 9.13 -4.11 -5.76
CA ILE A 215 10.34 -4.11 -6.57
C ILE A 215 10.44 -2.74 -7.24
N THR A 216 11.59 -2.08 -7.16
CA THR A 216 11.92 -0.89 -7.95
C THR A 216 12.84 -1.26 -9.12
N TYR A 217 12.78 -0.50 -10.21
CA TYR A 217 13.53 -0.81 -11.43
C TYR A 217 14.38 0.36 -11.91
N PHE A 218 15.67 0.13 -12.14
CA PHE A 218 16.56 1.10 -12.80
C PHE A 218 16.65 0.89 -14.32
N GLN A 219 16.15 -0.24 -14.79
CA GLN A 219 15.95 -0.55 -16.20
C GLN A 219 14.53 -1.07 -16.36
N LYS A 220 13.83 -0.63 -17.41
CA LYS A 220 12.46 -1.09 -17.66
C LYS A 220 12.43 -2.62 -17.61
N PRO A 221 11.55 -3.22 -16.80
CA PRO A 221 11.47 -4.67 -16.70
C PRO A 221 11.26 -5.29 -18.07
N PRO A 222 11.76 -6.51 -18.31
CA PRO A 222 11.52 -7.20 -19.56
C PRO A 222 10.01 -7.26 -19.81
N LYS A 223 9.55 -6.63 -20.90
CA LYS A 223 8.13 -6.67 -21.30
C LYS A 223 7.73 -8.14 -21.35
N ASN A 224 6.80 -8.51 -20.48
CA ASN A 224 6.41 -9.90 -20.29
C ASN A 224 5.71 -10.38 -21.57
N LYS A 225 6.47 -10.95 -22.52
CA LYS A 225 5.98 -11.32 -23.86
C LYS A 225 4.75 -12.23 -23.79
N SER A 226 4.60 -13.02 -22.73
CA SER A 226 3.44 -13.91 -22.56
C SER A 226 2.14 -13.18 -22.23
N THR A 227 2.19 -12.07 -21.48
CA THR A 227 1.00 -11.30 -21.12
C THR A 227 0.50 -10.51 -22.32
N ASP A 228 1.41 -9.95 -23.12
CA ASP A 228 1.08 -9.27 -24.37
C ASP A 228 0.46 -10.21 -25.40
N ILE A 229 0.98 -11.43 -25.55
CA ILE A 229 0.40 -12.42 -26.48
C ILE A 229 -0.99 -12.85 -25.99
N ASN A 230 -1.19 -13.12 -24.71
CA ASN A 230 -2.50 -13.52 -24.20
C ASN A 230 -3.53 -12.39 -24.29
N LEU A 231 -3.13 -11.14 -24.01
CA LEU A 231 -3.99 -9.97 -24.15
C LEU A 231 -4.31 -9.68 -25.62
N PHE A 232 -3.32 -9.82 -26.50
CA PHE A 232 -3.49 -9.70 -27.95
C PHE A 232 -4.42 -10.79 -28.50
N LEU A 233 -4.23 -12.04 -28.10
CA LEU A 233 -5.09 -13.16 -28.50
C LEU A 233 -6.51 -13.00 -27.97
N GLN A 234 -6.69 -12.51 -26.74
CA GLN A 234 -8.01 -12.22 -26.20
C GLN A 234 -8.71 -11.08 -26.95
N LYS A 235 -7.99 -10.00 -27.29
CA LYS A 235 -8.52 -8.93 -28.15
C LYS A 235 -8.88 -9.46 -29.54
N ILE A 236 -8.09 -10.36 -30.10
CA ILE A 236 -8.39 -11.03 -31.37
C ILE A 236 -9.63 -11.91 -31.27
N VAL A 237 -9.76 -12.72 -30.23
CA VAL A 237 -10.91 -13.61 -30.01
C VAL A 237 -12.20 -12.80 -29.81
N GLN A 238 -12.16 -11.72 -29.03
CA GLN A 238 -13.28 -10.80 -28.88
C GLN A 238 -13.70 -10.16 -30.21
N ARG A 239 -12.73 -9.82 -31.07
CA ARG A 239 -12.99 -9.22 -32.38
C ARG A 239 -13.46 -10.25 -33.42
N PHE A 240 -13.12 -11.52 -33.25
CA PHE A 240 -13.45 -12.61 -34.15
C PHE A 240 -13.94 -13.85 -33.39
N PRO A 241 -15.23 -13.90 -32.98
CA PRO A 241 -15.79 -15.00 -32.18
C PRO A 241 -15.66 -16.38 -32.83
N ILE A 242 -15.48 -16.44 -34.16
CA ILE A 242 -15.25 -17.68 -34.88
C ILE A 242 -13.91 -18.34 -34.53
N LEU A 243 -12.90 -17.55 -34.14
CA LEU A 243 -11.59 -18.07 -33.71
C LEU A 243 -11.70 -18.84 -32.40
N GLU A 244 -12.65 -18.50 -31.53
CA GLU A 244 -12.91 -19.26 -30.29
C GLU A 244 -13.39 -20.68 -30.60
N LYS A 245 -14.23 -20.84 -31.63
CA LYS A 245 -14.71 -22.16 -32.08
C LYS A 245 -13.60 -23.01 -32.68
N ILE A 246 -12.67 -22.38 -33.41
CA ILE A 246 -11.52 -23.05 -34.02
C ILE A 246 -10.51 -23.48 -32.95
N LEU A 247 -10.20 -22.61 -31.99
CA LEU A 247 -9.32 -22.93 -30.86
C LEU A 247 -9.84 -24.12 -30.03
N LYS A 248 -11.15 -24.21 -29.80
CA LYS A 248 -11.79 -25.34 -29.10
C LYS A 248 -11.77 -26.67 -29.87
N GLN A 249 -11.43 -26.68 -31.16
CA GLN A 249 -11.30 -27.91 -31.96
C GLN A 249 -9.85 -28.40 -32.05
N ILE A 250 -8.87 -27.56 -31.69
CA ILE A 250 -7.44 -27.83 -31.83
C ILE A 250 -6.79 -28.23 -30.48
N ILE A 251 -7.45 -27.93 -29.37
CA ILE A 251 -7.06 -28.31 -28.00
C ILE A 251 -7.95 -29.47 -27.56
#